data_AF-A0AAE9HTW1-F1
#
_entry.id   AF-A0AAE9HTW1-F1
#
_cell.length_a   1.000
_cell.length_b   1.000
_cell.length_c   1.000
_cell.angle_alpha   90.00
_cell.angle_beta   90.00
_cell.angle_gamma   90.00
#
_symmetry.space_group_name_H-M   'P 1'
#
loop_
_entity.id
_entity.type
_entity.pdbx_description
1 polymer ?
#
loop_
_entity_poly.entity_id
_entity_poly.type
_entity_poly.pdbx_seq_one_letter_code
_entity_poly.pdbx_strand_id
1 'polypeptide(L)'
;MIQTTLKPVTLFSSKDNGAPQLSASAGSLKTVLKACLVSGYGEKRALGWDMPFETPNVAVFRSASGESNRHYLRVDNSSTRSVRLHPYREMTGIDAGTGYFGRDRSNNYDRFGYVERDVNNTDRWWLIGHDKAFTLIVGAMGDYYKTNGCSMFFFGDVPSLIPDDTGNTLFVSSHYDGYDYLSNGNLRALTTTYGNSARMARTWGNTETEAGVLLHSLGFAAANADYPDVISGGTLASEIYLAEETVRERYSLRGLMPGWFKAHNNLRIVHDGSPIVIDGTDDVYLKFNAGDQERGYYLLNVSHWES
;
A
#
# COMPACT_ATOMS: atom_id res chain seq x y z
N MET A 1 -12.77 -20.87 2.57
CA MET A 1 -13.02 -19.42 2.65
C MET A 1 -12.00 -18.86 3.62
N ILE A 2 -11.36 -17.74 3.29
CA ILE A 2 -10.42 -17.09 4.22
C ILE A 2 -11.24 -16.60 5.41
N GLN A 3 -10.86 -16.97 6.62
CA GLN A 3 -11.54 -16.50 7.82
C GLN A 3 -11.03 -15.09 8.13
N THR A 4 -11.95 -14.14 8.27
CA THR A 4 -11.64 -12.74 8.49
C THR A 4 -12.52 -12.18 9.59
N THR A 5 -12.02 -11.13 10.23
CA THR A 5 -12.82 -10.24 11.08
C THR A 5 -12.73 -8.81 10.56
N LEU A 6 -13.78 -8.01 10.76
CA LEU A 6 -13.75 -6.60 10.35
C LEU A 6 -13.09 -5.75 11.44
N LYS A 7 -12.06 -5.02 11.05
CA LYS A 7 -11.32 -4.09 11.91
C LYS A 7 -11.49 -2.67 11.41
N PRO A 8 -12.00 -1.74 12.25
CA PRO A 8 -12.11 -0.33 11.86
C PRO A 8 -10.75 0.25 11.47
N VAL A 9 -10.76 1.14 10.47
CA VAL A 9 -9.55 1.85 10.02
C VAL A 9 -9.65 3.34 10.31
N THR A 10 -8.49 3.99 10.36
CA THR A 10 -8.40 5.45 10.38
C THR A 10 -7.88 5.94 9.05
N LEU A 11 -8.60 6.88 8.43
CA LEU A 11 -8.12 7.67 7.32
C LEU A 11 -7.38 8.90 7.85
N PHE A 12 -6.15 9.10 7.43
CA PHE A 12 -5.37 10.34 7.55
C PHE A 12 -5.20 10.96 6.17
N SER A 13 -5.15 12.29 6.12
CA SER A 13 -4.97 13.03 4.89
C SER A 13 -4.20 14.32 5.13
N SER A 14 -3.43 14.71 4.14
CA SER A 14 -2.87 16.06 3.94
C SER A 14 -3.82 17.22 4.25
N LYS A 15 -5.12 17.03 4.10
CA LYS A 15 -6.14 18.08 4.34
C LYS A 15 -6.63 18.15 5.79
N ASP A 16 -6.22 17.23 6.63
CA ASP A 16 -6.59 17.23 8.04
C ASP A 16 -5.94 18.40 8.78
N ASN A 17 -6.64 18.91 9.81
CA ASN A 17 -6.08 19.96 10.64
C ASN A 17 -4.83 19.46 11.38
N GLY A 18 -3.72 20.18 11.27
CA GLY A 18 -2.43 19.80 11.86
C GLY A 18 -1.70 18.69 11.11
N ALA A 19 -2.14 18.32 9.90
CA ALA A 19 -1.45 17.34 9.07
C ALA A 19 -0.01 17.79 8.75
N PRO A 20 1.00 16.91 8.88
CA PRO A 20 2.36 17.23 8.49
C PRO A 20 2.47 17.47 6.98
N GLN A 21 3.32 18.43 6.61
CA GLN A 21 3.60 18.74 5.21
C GLN A 21 4.50 17.68 4.59
N LEU A 22 4.13 17.20 3.40
CA LEU A 22 4.98 16.35 2.57
C LEU A 22 5.67 17.24 1.52
N SER A 23 7.00 17.28 1.55
CA SER A 23 7.80 18.23 0.77
C SER A 23 9.02 17.57 0.15
N ALA A 24 9.64 18.25 -0.82
CA ALA A 24 10.87 17.87 -1.47
C ALA A 24 12.08 18.03 -0.52
N SER A 25 12.06 17.37 0.63
CA SER A 25 13.01 17.51 1.72
C SER A 25 13.25 16.17 2.38
N ALA A 26 14.52 15.88 2.72
CA ALA A 26 14.86 14.67 3.44
C ALA A 26 14.08 14.61 4.78
N GLY A 27 13.59 13.42 5.13
CA GLY A 27 12.80 13.19 6.34
C GLY A 27 11.33 13.65 6.29
N SER A 28 10.84 14.28 5.22
CA SER A 28 9.45 14.76 5.16
C SER A 28 8.43 13.60 5.18
N LEU A 29 8.62 12.57 4.36
CA LEU A 29 7.77 11.38 4.36
C LEU A 29 7.89 10.59 5.67
N LYS A 30 9.09 10.47 6.22
CA LYS A 30 9.32 9.87 7.55
C LYS A 30 8.48 10.58 8.62
N THR A 31 8.40 11.90 8.55
CA THR A 31 7.60 12.73 9.46
C THR A 31 6.11 12.45 9.30
N VAL A 32 5.60 12.34 8.06
CA VAL A 32 4.21 11.94 7.79
C VAL A 32 3.90 10.56 8.38
N LEU A 33 4.77 9.57 8.14
CA LEU A 33 4.59 8.21 8.67
C LEU A 33 4.63 8.19 10.21
N LYS A 34 5.60 8.87 10.83
CA LYS A 34 5.68 9.00 12.30
C LYS A 34 4.41 9.61 12.89
N ALA A 35 3.89 10.66 12.26
CA ALA A 35 2.66 11.32 12.69
C ALA A 35 1.44 10.39 12.61
N CYS A 36 1.27 9.64 11.52
CA CYS A 36 0.11 8.77 11.36
C CYS A 36 0.22 7.48 12.18
N LEU A 37 1.42 6.90 12.27
CA LEU A 37 1.63 5.56 12.83
C LEU A 37 1.90 5.59 14.34
N VAL A 38 2.60 6.62 14.84
CA VAL A 38 3.17 6.64 16.20
C VAL A 38 2.60 7.75 17.07
N SER A 39 2.65 9.01 16.62
CA SER A 39 2.39 10.16 17.51
C SER A 39 0.98 10.76 17.41
N GLY A 40 0.29 10.58 16.28
CA GLY A 40 -0.91 11.33 15.94
C GLY A 40 -0.59 12.77 15.56
N TYR A 41 -1.62 13.52 15.19
CA TYR A 41 -1.57 14.96 14.96
C TYR A 41 -2.98 15.56 14.99
N GLY A 42 -3.09 16.85 15.32
CA GLY A 42 -4.39 17.50 15.52
C GLY A 42 -5.23 16.72 16.53
N GLU A 43 -6.43 16.32 16.11
CA GLU A 43 -7.33 15.44 16.89
C GLU A 43 -7.23 13.96 16.49
N LYS A 44 -6.46 13.63 15.44
CA LYS A 44 -6.32 12.26 14.96
C LYS A 44 -5.30 11.49 15.79
N ARG A 45 -5.77 10.40 16.40
CA ARG A 45 -4.93 9.45 17.13
C ARG A 45 -4.09 8.63 16.17
N ALA A 46 -2.89 8.25 16.60
CA ALA A 46 -2.01 7.37 15.85
C ALA A 46 -2.61 5.95 15.66
N LEU A 47 -2.13 5.21 14.65
CA LEU A 47 -2.56 3.83 14.40
C LEU A 47 -2.11 2.80 15.44
N GLY A 48 -1.14 3.12 16.30
CA GLY A 48 -0.64 2.19 17.32
C GLY A 48 0.54 1.34 16.82
N TRP A 49 1.55 2.00 16.25
CA TRP A 49 2.80 1.38 15.82
C TRP A 49 3.97 1.86 16.68
N ASP A 50 4.94 0.97 16.89
CA ASP A 50 6.23 1.28 17.48
C ASP A 50 7.19 1.87 16.44
N MET A 51 8.15 2.68 16.90
CA MET A 51 9.29 3.13 16.11
C MET A 51 10.62 2.89 16.87
N PRO A 52 11.11 1.64 16.92
CA PRO A 52 12.23 1.25 17.78
C PRO A 52 13.56 1.93 17.42
N PHE A 53 13.75 2.35 16.18
CA PHE A 53 14.99 3.00 15.73
C PHE A 53 14.68 4.23 14.88
N GLU A 54 15.35 5.35 15.17
CA GLU A 54 15.19 6.61 14.46
C GLU A 54 16.53 7.36 14.36
N THR A 55 16.79 7.92 13.19
CA THR A 55 17.77 9.00 12.94
C THR A 55 17.02 10.18 12.32
N PRO A 56 17.66 11.32 11.99
CA PRO A 56 16.95 12.43 11.34
C PRO A 56 16.18 12.00 10.08
N ASN A 57 16.75 11.13 9.25
CA ASN A 57 16.20 10.76 7.94
C ASN A 57 15.76 9.30 7.83
N VAL A 58 16.06 8.44 8.80
CA VAL A 58 15.69 7.01 8.76
C VAL A 58 14.81 6.67 9.96
N ALA A 59 13.76 5.89 9.74
CA ALA A 59 12.92 5.34 10.79
C ALA A 59 12.63 3.87 10.53
N VAL A 60 12.47 3.09 11.59
CA VAL A 60 12.02 1.71 11.53
C VAL A 60 10.68 1.63 12.24
N PHE A 61 9.64 1.14 11.56
CA PHE A 61 8.29 0.98 12.09
C PHE A 61 7.97 -0.50 12.31
N ARG A 62 7.15 -0.80 13.33
CA ARG A 62 6.65 -2.14 13.62
C ARG A 62 5.31 -2.06 14.32
N SER A 63 4.40 -2.98 14.06
CA SER A 63 3.13 -3.04 14.80
C SER A 63 3.38 -3.18 16.31
N ALA A 64 2.65 -2.39 17.12
CA ALA A 64 2.63 -2.56 18.57
C ALA A 64 1.61 -3.63 19.02
N SER A 65 0.77 -4.12 18.10
CA SER A 65 -0.25 -5.11 18.39
C SER A 65 0.38 -6.48 18.71
N GLY A 66 -0.11 -7.13 19.76
CA GLY A 66 0.28 -8.50 20.11
C GLY A 66 -0.28 -9.56 19.15
N GLU A 67 -1.26 -9.18 18.33
CA GLU A 67 -1.91 -10.03 17.31
C GLU A 67 -1.27 -9.87 15.91
N SER A 68 -0.17 -9.11 15.83
CA SER A 68 0.62 -8.95 14.61
C SER A 68 1.84 -9.86 14.64
N ASN A 69 2.39 -10.18 13.47
CA ASN A 69 3.71 -10.80 13.33
C ASN A 69 4.85 -9.86 13.76
N ARG A 70 4.57 -8.56 13.88
CA ARG A 70 5.53 -7.54 14.33
C ARG A 70 6.83 -7.54 13.51
N HIS A 71 6.71 -7.75 12.20
CA HIS A 71 7.80 -7.48 11.26
C HIS A 71 8.01 -5.97 11.09
N TYR A 72 9.20 -5.62 10.58
CA TYR A 72 9.72 -4.26 10.58
C TYR A 72 9.68 -3.66 9.17
N LEU A 73 9.35 -2.37 9.07
CA LEU A 73 9.55 -1.57 7.87
C LEU A 73 10.58 -0.48 8.15
N ARG A 74 11.78 -0.61 7.58
CA ARG A 74 12.77 0.46 7.56
C ARG A 74 12.48 1.41 6.40
N VAL A 75 12.32 2.69 6.71
CA VAL A 75 12.11 3.78 5.76
C VAL A 75 13.35 4.66 5.74
N ASP A 76 14.07 4.63 4.62
CA ASP A 76 15.19 5.54 4.37
C ASP A 76 14.72 6.77 3.61
N ASN A 77 14.58 7.90 4.30
CA ASN A 77 14.18 9.17 3.71
C ASN A 77 15.35 10.14 3.57
N SER A 78 16.54 9.62 3.26
CA SER A 78 17.73 10.46 3.01
C SER A 78 17.65 11.23 1.69
N SER A 79 16.87 10.75 0.72
CA SER A 79 16.55 11.50 -0.51
C SER A 79 15.38 12.47 -0.28
N THR A 80 15.39 13.56 -1.05
CA THR A 80 14.41 14.66 -0.94
C THR A 80 13.10 14.38 -1.65
N ARG A 81 13.01 13.38 -2.53
CA ARG A 81 11.80 13.12 -3.35
C ARG A 81 11.41 11.64 -3.45
N SER A 82 12.24 10.76 -2.91
CA SER A 82 11.98 9.32 -2.82
C SER A 82 12.46 8.76 -1.49
N VAL A 83 11.87 7.66 -1.04
CA VAL A 83 12.39 6.85 0.08
C VAL A 83 12.82 5.48 -0.41
N ARG A 84 13.69 4.78 0.34
CA ARG A 84 13.84 3.33 0.22
C ARG A 84 13.01 2.63 1.28
N LEU A 85 12.19 1.66 0.85
CA LEU A 85 11.31 0.89 1.73
C LEU A 85 11.89 -0.51 1.89
N HIS A 86 12.36 -0.85 3.09
CA HIS A 86 12.98 -2.13 3.36
C HIS A 86 12.22 -2.89 4.45
N PRO A 87 11.35 -3.83 4.05
CA PRO A 87 10.70 -4.72 5.01
C PRO A 87 11.65 -5.84 5.47
N TYR A 88 11.64 -6.13 6.76
CA TYR A 88 12.49 -7.11 7.43
C TYR A 88 11.69 -7.89 8.46
N ARG A 89 12.02 -9.16 8.65
CA ARG A 89 11.40 -9.97 9.69
C ARG A 89 11.88 -9.58 11.07
N GLU A 90 13.17 -9.30 11.19
CA GLU A 90 13.81 -8.89 12.43
C GLU A 90 14.75 -7.70 12.22
N MET A 91 14.83 -6.81 13.21
CA MET A 91 15.81 -5.73 13.25
C MET A 91 16.31 -5.51 14.69
N THR A 92 17.63 -5.42 14.86
CA THR A 92 18.29 -5.14 16.15
C THR A 92 18.92 -3.74 16.21
N GLY A 93 18.87 -3.01 15.10
CA GLY A 93 19.34 -1.63 14.98
C GLY A 93 18.91 -1.02 13.64
N ILE A 94 19.14 0.28 13.46
CA ILE A 94 18.67 1.04 12.28
C ILE A 94 19.12 0.43 10.93
N ASP A 95 20.31 -0.18 10.89
CA ASP A 95 20.90 -0.81 9.69
C ASP A 95 21.18 -2.31 9.87
N ALA A 96 20.64 -2.93 10.93
CA ALA A 96 20.89 -4.33 11.29
C ALA A 96 19.59 -5.16 11.17
N GLY A 97 19.12 -5.33 9.94
CA GLY A 97 17.93 -6.13 9.62
C GLY A 97 18.24 -7.49 9.00
N THR A 98 17.47 -8.51 9.36
CA THR A 98 17.55 -9.87 8.79
C THR A 98 16.19 -10.33 8.25
N GLY A 99 16.21 -11.32 7.35
CA GLY A 99 14.99 -11.82 6.73
C GLY A 99 14.29 -10.77 5.87
N TYR A 100 15.03 -10.12 4.97
CA TYR A 100 14.50 -9.13 4.03
C TYR A 100 13.47 -9.77 3.09
N PHE A 101 12.32 -9.11 2.91
CA PHE A 101 11.26 -9.56 2.00
C PHE A 101 10.76 -8.42 1.10
N GLY A 102 11.66 -7.51 0.72
CA GLY A 102 11.34 -6.43 -0.22
C GLY A 102 11.77 -6.79 -1.64
N ARG A 103 11.69 -5.80 -2.55
CA ARG A 103 12.23 -5.95 -3.91
C ARG A 103 13.75 -5.98 -3.91
N ASP A 104 14.36 -6.51 -4.98
CA ASP A 104 15.80 -6.42 -5.17
C ASP A 104 16.29 -4.96 -5.12
N ARG A 105 17.38 -4.74 -4.39
CA ARG A 105 18.04 -3.44 -4.15
C ARG A 105 19.00 -3.04 -5.27
N SER A 106 19.35 -3.98 -6.15
CA SER A 106 20.40 -3.84 -7.16
C SER A 106 20.14 -2.75 -8.21
N ASN A 107 18.88 -2.36 -8.43
CA ASN A 107 18.49 -1.54 -9.59
C ASN A 107 17.56 -0.34 -9.25
N ASN A 108 17.64 0.21 -8.04
CA ASN A 108 16.82 1.34 -7.57
C ASN A 108 15.29 1.10 -7.55
N TYR A 109 14.83 -0.13 -7.81
CA TYR A 109 13.42 -0.50 -7.78
C TYR A 109 12.85 -0.69 -6.36
N ASP A 110 13.67 -0.50 -5.33
CA ASP A 110 13.33 -0.43 -3.91
C ASP A 110 12.91 0.98 -3.47
N ARG A 111 12.89 1.94 -4.41
CA ARG A 111 12.46 3.31 -4.17
C ARG A 111 10.94 3.45 -4.15
N PHE A 112 10.49 4.50 -3.49
CA PHE A 112 9.13 4.99 -3.53
C PHE A 112 9.17 6.52 -3.65
N GLY A 113 8.78 7.03 -4.82
CA GLY A 113 8.66 8.47 -5.06
C GLY A 113 7.46 9.07 -4.34
N TYR A 114 7.66 10.21 -3.67
CA TYR A 114 6.61 10.86 -2.86
C TYR A 114 6.45 12.36 -3.16
N VAL A 115 7.31 12.97 -3.98
CA VAL A 115 7.07 14.30 -4.58
C VAL A 115 7.54 14.27 -6.03
N GLU A 116 6.79 14.91 -6.93
CA GLU A 116 7.15 15.00 -8.35
C GLU A 116 8.43 15.82 -8.57
N ARG A 117 9.06 15.64 -9.74
CA ARG A 117 10.36 16.24 -10.08
C ARG A 117 10.40 17.76 -9.88
N ASP A 118 9.39 18.47 -10.37
CA ASP A 118 9.39 19.94 -10.47
C ASP A 118 8.45 20.61 -9.45
N VAL A 119 8.06 19.89 -8.40
CA VAL A 119 7.13 20.34 -7.36
C VAL A 119 7.85 20.38 -6.01
N ASN A 120 7.67 21.40 -5.18
CA ASN A 120 8.37 21.43 -3.88
C ASN A 120 7.58 20.85 -2.72
N ASN A 121 6.25 20.85 -2.80
CA ASN A 121 5.36 20.38 -1.74
C ASN A 121 4.15 19.66 -2.34
N THR A 122 3.59 18.70 -1.62
CA THR A 122 2.36 18.02 -1.99
C THR A 122 1.37 17.98 -0.84
N ASP A 123 0.13 18.35 -1.13
CA ASP A 123 -1.06 18.21 -0.29
C ASP A 123 -1.98 17.08 -0.80
N ARG A 124 -1.42 16.09 -1.51
CA ARG A 124 -2.14 14.92 -2.02
C ARG A 124 -1.54 13.65 -1.48
N TRP A 125 -1.62 13.51 -0.16
CA TRP A 125 -1.32 12.25 0.49
C TRP A 125 -2.48 11.80 1.38
N TRP A 126 -2.61 10.48 1.48
CA TRP A 126 -3.53 9.76 2.34
C TRP A 126 -2.81 8.58 2.99
N LEU A 127 -3.13 8.30 4.24
CA LEU A 127 -2.72 7.06 4.90
C LEU A 127 -3.95 6.43 5.52
N ILE A 128 -4.21 5.16 5.21
CA ILE A 128 -5.36 4.42 5.72
C ILE A 128 -4.83 3.17 6.41
N GLY A 129 -5.35 2.84 7.59
CA GLY A 129 -4.99 1.58 8.23
C GLY A 129 -5.44 1.47 9.68
N HIS A 130 -4.87 0.47 10.34
CA HIS A 130 -5.00 0.18 11.76
C HIS A 130 -3.66 -0.28 12.34
N ASP A 131 -3.66 -0.79 13.55
CA ASP A 131 -2.49 -1.27 14.31
C ASP A 131 -1.73 -2.45 13.69
N LYS A 132 -2.28 -3.18 12.71
CA LYS A 132 -1.66 -4.36 12.08
C LYS A 132 -1.27 -4.14 10.61
N ALA A 133 -1.90 -3.18 9.93
CA ALA A 133 -1.60 -2.87 8.54
C ALA A 133 -1.95 -1.43 8.17
N PHE A 134 -1.24 -0.88 7.18
CA PHE A 134 -1.57 0.41 6.59
C PHE A 134 -1.19 0.49 5.12
N THR A 135 -1.80 1.46 4.43
CA THR A 135 -1.46 1.88 3.08
C THR A 135 -1.14 3.36 3.08
N LEU A 136 -0.04 3.74 2.43
CA LEU A 136 0.20 5.12 2.04
C LEU A 136 -0.15 5.30 0.55
N ILE A 137 -0.81 6.41 0.24
CA ILE A 137 -1.08 6.88 -1.11
C ILE A 137 -0.51 8.29 -1.25
N VAL A 138 0.23 8.54 -2.34
CA VAL A 138 0.68 9.88 -2.72
C VAL A 138 0.31 10.12 -4.18
N GLY A 139 -0.50 11.16 -4.42
CA GLY A 139 -0.97 11.56 -5.75
C GLY A 139 -0.07 12.62 -6.40
N ALA A 140 0.02 12.58 -7.73
CA ALA A 140 0.63 13.64 -8.54
C ALA A 140 -0.14 14.98 -8.43
N MET A 141 0.49 16.08 -8.83
CA MET A 141 0.02 17.47 -8.90
C MET A 141 -0.27 17.93 -10.33
N GLY A 142 -1.05 19.01 -10.49
CA GLY A 142 -1.44 19.64 -11.76
C GLY A 142 -2.37 18.80 -12.65
N ASP A 143 -3.00 19.37 -13.70
CA ASP A 143 -3.95 18.68 -14.63
C ASP A 143 -3.42 17.33 -15.20
N TYR A 144 -2.12 17.15 -15.10
CA TYR A 144 -1.34 15.92 -15.19
C TYR A 144 -1.81 14.76 -14.27
N TYR A 145 -2.71 14.99 -13.30
CA TYR A 145 -3.38 13.96 -12.48
C TYR A 145 -4.03 12.85 -13.32
N LYS A 146 -4.45 13.21 -14.55
CA LYS A 146 -5.10 12.28 -15.47
C LYS A 146 -4.12 11.25 -16.03
N THR A 147 -2.82 11.56 -16.12
CA THR A 147 -1.79 10.69 -16.73
C THR A 147 -0.93 9.95 -15.72
N ASN A 148 -0.74 10.49 -14.51
CA ASN A 148 0.31 10.04 -13.60
C ASN A 148 -0.15 9.44 -12.27
N GLY A 149 -1.47 9.34 -12.06
CA GLY A 149 -2.06 8.59 -10.96
C GLY A 149 -1.45 8.89 -9.58
N CYS A 150 -1.38 7.84 -8.77
CA CYS A 150 -0.89 7.82 -7.40
C CYS A 150 0.19 6.73 -7.28
N SER A 151 1.25 7.01 -6.52
CA SER A 151 2.09 5.95 -5.97
C SER A 151 1.50 5.46 -4.65
N MET A 152 1.46 4.15 -4.47
CA MET A 152 0.87 3.47 -3.32
C MET A 152 1.81 2.41 -2.79
N PHE A 153 1.86 2.25 -1.48
CA PHE A 153 2.45 1.06 -0.87
C PHE A 153 1.61 0.58 0.30
N PHE A 154 1.65 -0.72 0.55
CA PHE A 154 1.04 -1.40 1.69
C PHE A 154 2.12 -2.08 2.52
N PHE A 155 1.96 -2.03 3.84
CA PHE A 155 2.74 -2.84 4.77
C PHE A 155 1.88 -3.30 5.94
N GLY A 156 1.94 -4.60 6.25
CA GLY A 156 1.27 -5.16 7.42
C GLY A 156 0.79 -6.58 7.23
N ASP A 157 0.16 -7.12 8.27
CA ASP A 157 -0.40 -8.47 8.22
C ASP A 157 -1.71 -8.50 7.44
N VAL A 158 -1.90 -9.56 6.66
CA VAL A 158 -3.08 -9.76 5.82
C VAL A 158 -3.78 -11.07 6.14
N PRO A 159 -5.12 -11.18 5.97
CA PRO A 159 -5.79 -12.44 6.18
C PRO A 159 -5.19 -13.57 5.33
N SER A 160 -4.97 -14.73 5.96
CA SER A 160 -4.31 -15.88 5.37
C SER A 160 -5.16 -17.13 5.45
N LEU A 161 -4.96 -18.05 4.51
CA LEU A 161 -5.52 -19.41 4.60
C LEU A 161 -4.78 -20.31 5.60
N ILE A 162 -3.57 -19.93 6.00
CA ILE A 162 -2.80 -20.69 6.98
C ILE A 162 -3.22 -20.25 8.39
N PRO A 163 -3.67 -21.18 9.25
CA PRO A 163 -3.92 -20.87 10.67
C PRO A 163 -2.63 -20.41 11.36
N ASP A 164 -2.73 -19.37 12.18
CA ASP A 164 -1.61 -18.82 12.97
C ASP A 164 -0.36 -18.50 12.11
N ASP A 165 -0.60 -17.95 10.91
CA ASP A 165 0.45 -17.69 9.94
C ASP A 165 1.44 -16.63 10.43
N THR A 166 2.68 -17.05 10.68
CA THR A 166 3.77 -16.13 11.06
C THR A 166 4.47 -15.47 9.86
N GLY A 167 3.95 -15.68 8.64
CA GLY A 167 4.55 -15.28 7.37
C GLY A 167 3.71 -14.29 6.55
N ASN A 168 2.48 -14.02 6.96
CA ASN A 168 1.51 -13.20 6.23
C ASN A 168 1.70 -11.68 6.37
N THR A 169 2.84 -11.19 6.86
CA THR A 169 3.15 -9.76 6.65
C THR A 169 3.45 -9.55 5.17
N LEU A 170 2.63 -8.72 4.54
CA LEU A 170 2.72 -8.35 3.14
C LEU A 170 3.40 -6.98 3.00
N PHE A 171 4.30 -6.88 2.04
CA PHE A 171 4.76 -5.61 1.49
C PHE A 171 4.32 -5.54 0.03
N VAL A 172 3.69 -4.44 -0.38
CA VAL A 172 3.37 -4.13 -1.78
C VAL A 172 3.79 -2.71 -2.07
N SER A 173 4.41 -2.47 -3.22
CA SER A 173 4.66 -1.11 -3.73
C SER A 173 4.29 -1.04 -5.20
N SER A 174 3.62 0.06 -5.58
CA SER A 174 3.28 0.40 -6.96
C SER A 174 4.47 0.98 -7.73
N HIS A 175 5.58 1.28 -7.07
CA HIS A 175 6.73 1.88 -7.75
C HIS A 175 7.35 0.84 -8.69
N TYR A 176 7.40 1.16 -9.98
CA TYR A 176 7.77 0.21 -11.03
C TYR A 176 9.03 0.63 -11.80
N ASP A 177 9.54 1.83 -11.57
CA ASP A 177 10.73 2.37 -12.20
C ASP A 177 11.84 2.63 -11.15
N GLY A 178 12.94 3.22 -11.59
CA GLY A 178 14.08 3.58 -10.73
C GLY A 178 14.17 5.08 -10.44
N TYR A 179 13.12 5.86 -10.74
CA TYR A 179 13.15 7.31 -10.54
C TYR A 179 13.26 7.67 -9.06
N ASP A 180 13.87 8.82 -8.79
CA ASP A 180 14.05 9.40 -7.46
C ASP A 180 12.96 10.41 -7.09
N TYR A 181 11.84 10.41 -7.81
CA TYR A 181 10.69 11.29 -7.61
C TYR A 181 9.39 10.54 -7.92
N LEU A 182 8.25 11.13 -7.55
CA LEU A 182 6.93 10.62 -7.90
C LEU A 182 6.73 10.73 -9.42
N SER A 183 6.68 9.61 -10.12
CA SER A 183 6.38 9.51 -11.55
C SER A 183 4.94 9.05 -11.76
N ASN A 184 4.68 7.77 -11.58
CA ASN A 184 3.36 7.13 -11.55
C ASN A 184 3.46 5.83 -10.74
N GLY A 185 2.37 5.41 -10.11
CA GLY A 185 2.22 4.05 -9.60
C GLY A 185 1.76 3.09 -10.69
N ASN A 186 2.28 1.87 -10.70
CA ASN A 186 1.81 0.80 -11.56
C ASN A 186 1.69 -0.49 -10.75
N LEU A 187 0.51 -0.70 -10.18
CA LEU A 187 0.10 -1.97 -9.60
C LEU A 187 -0.49 -2.84 -10.70
N ARG A 188 0.24 -3.88 -11.11
CA ARG A 188 -0.18 -4.81 -12.17
C ARG A 188 -0.92 -6.02 -11.62
N ALA A 189 -1.84 -6.56 -12.40
CA ALA A 189 -2.24 -7.95 -12.23
C ALA A 189 -1.17 -8.86 -12.83
N LEU A 190 -0.97 -10.05 -12.28
CA LEU A 190 -0.53 -11.23 -13.06
C LEU A 190 0.87 -11.20 -13.73
N THR A 191 1.84 -10.38 -13.33
CA THR A 191 3.17 -10.44 -13.98
C THR A 191 4.12 -11.35 -13.22
N THR A 192 4.43 -12.50 -13.81
CA THR A 192 5.42 -13.49 -13.35
C THR A 192 6.88 -13.06 -13.53
N THR A 193 7.17 -11.82 -13.97
CA THR A 193 8.57 -11.42 -14.24
C THR A 193 8.88 -9.92 -14.11
N TYR A 194 7.94 -8.99 -14.37
CA TYR A 194 8.24 -7.54 -14.30
C TYR A 194 7.02 -6.71 -13.87
N GLY A 195 7.06 -6.08 -12.70
CA GLY A 195 6.07 -5.05 -12.36
C GLY A 195 5.96 -4.72 -10.88
N ASN A 196 5.50 -5.67 -10.07
CA ASN A 196 5.14 -5.37 -8.67
C ASN A 196 6.14 -5.92 -7.67
N SER A 197 6.19 -5.26 -6.51
CA SER A 197 6.97 -5.69 -5.35
C SER A 197 6.05 -6.29 -4.28
N ALA A 198 5.14 -7.19 -4.66
CA ALA A 198 4.25 -7.85 -3.72
C ALA A 198 4.95 -9.09 -3.12
N ARG A 199 5.27 -9.01 -1.84
CA ARG A 199 6.16 -9.94 -1.14
C ARG A 199 5.62 -10.23 0.25
N MET A 200 5.60 -11.50 0.63
CA MET A 200 5.30 -11.94 1.99
C MET A 200 6.57 -12.32 2.74
N ALA A 201 6.55 -12.15 4.05
CA ALA A 201 7.70 -12.40 4.92
C ALA A 201 8.18 -13.85 4.88
N ARG A 202 7.27 -14.81 4.74
CA ARG A 202 7.60 -16.23 4.61
C ARG A 202 6.73 -16.93 3.57
N THR A 203 7.29 -17.95 2.95
CA THR A 203 6.54 -18.91 2.13
C THR A 203 5.48 -19.69 2.93
N TRP A 204 4.49 -20.22 2.23
CA TRP A 204 3.42 -21.08 2.75
C TRP A 204 3.94 -22.29 3.53
N GLY A 205 5.12 -22.81 3.17
CA GLY A 205 5.77 -23.92 3.87
C GLY A 205 6.42 -23.51 5.20
N ASN A 206 6.24 -22.26 5.63
CA ASN A 206 6.85 -21.64 6.80
C ASN A 206 8.40 -21.73 6.82
N THR A 207 9.02 -21.71 5.64
CA THR A 207 10.48 -21.64 5.54
C THR A 207 10.96 -20.21 5.81
N GLU A 208 12.26 -20.04 6.09
CA GLU A 208 12.87 -18.71 6.30
C GLU A 208 13.01 -17.88 5.00
N THR A 209 12.40 -18.32 3.90
CA THR A 209 12.45 -17.69 2.58
C THR A 209 11.23 -16.79 2.39
N GLU A 210 11.43 -15.60 1.82
CA GLU A 210 10.32 -14.72 1.39
C GLU A 210 9.47 -15.39 0.30
N ALA A 211 8.21 -14.95 0.17
CA ALA A 211 7.33 -15.39 -0.91
C ALA A 211 6.94 -14.24 -1.84
N GLY A 212 7.18 -14.45 -3.14
CA GLY A 212 6.52 -13.65 -4.19
C GLY A 212 5.04 -14.00 -4.26
N VAL A 213 4.19 -12.98 -4.24
CA VAL A 213 2.74 -13.16 -4.37
C VAL A 213 2.17 -12.38 -5.55
N LEU A 214 1.22 -12.99 -6.25
CA LEU A 214 0.44 -12.35 -7.30
C LEU A 214 -0.84 -11.75 -6.72
N LEU A 215 -1.22 -10.59 -7.25
CA LEU A 215 -2.51 -9.96 -6.99
C LEU A 215 -3.52 -10.47 -8.03
N HIS A 216 -4.66 -10.99 -7.58
CA HIS A 216 -5.69 -11.57 -8.43
C HIS A 216 -7.08 -11.00 -8.10
N SER A 217 -7.81 -10.56 -9.11
CA SER A 217 -9.15 -9.98 -8.96
C SER A 217 -9.93 -10.12 -10.25
N LEU A 218 -11.25 -10.27 -10.17
CA LEU A 218 -12.13 -10.23 -11.34
C LEU A 218 -12.06 -8.88 -12.07
N GLY A 219 -11.76 -7.80 -11.34
CA GLY A 219 -11.60 -6.47 -11.92
C GLY A 219 -10.41 -6.33 -12.86
N PHE A 220 -9.49 -7.31 -12.90
CA PHE A 220 -8.43 -7.36 -13.91
C PHE A 220 -8.89 -8.00 -15.22
N ALA A 221 -9.90 -8.88 -15.19
CA ALA A 221 -10.48 -9.48 -16.39
C ALA A 221 -11.54 -8.57 -17.04
N ALA A 222 -12.30 -7.83 -16.23
CA ALA A 222 -13.35 -6.91 -16.67
C ALA A 222 -12.92 -5.42 -16.60
N ALA A 223 -11.63 -5.13 -16.78
CA ALA A 223 -11.10 -3.77 -16.66
C ALA A 223 -11.55 -2.87 -17.83
N ASN A 224 -11.77 -1.58 -17.54
CA ASN A 224 -12.17 -0.53 -18.49
C ASN A 224 -13.65 -0.60 -18.97
N ALA A 225 -14.55 -1.16 -18.16
CA ALA A 225 -15.99 -1.01 -18.39
C ALA A 225 -16.43 0.45 -18.24
N ASP A 226 -17.50 0.88 -18.90
CA ASP A 226 -18.00 2.26 -18.75
C ASP A 226 -18.41 2.56 -17.30
N TYR A 227 -18.32 3.83 -16.89
CA TYR A 227 -18.85 4.32 -15.62
C TYR A 227 -19.85 5.46 -15.87
N PRO A 228 -21.10 5.36 -15.37
CA PRO A 228 -21.69 4.21 -14.67
C PRO A 228 -21.73 2.92 -15.51
N ASP A 229 -21.70 1.77 -14.85
CA ASP A 229 -21.72 0.46 -15.51
C ASP A 229 -23.01 0.25 -16.31
N VAL A 230 -22.90 -0.26 -17.54
CA VAL A 230 -24.05 -0.42 -18.44
C VAL A 230 -25.02 -1.53 -18.01
N ILE A 231 -24.58 -2.48 -17.16
CA ILE A 231 -25.40 -3.59 -16.66
C ILE A 231 -25.93 -3.28 -15.26
N SER A 232 -25.05 -2.91 -14.33
CA SER A 232 -25.43 -2.67 -12.92
C SER A 232 -25.96 -1.25 -12.68
N GLY A 233 -25.66 -0.29 -13.56
CA GLY A 233 -26.00 1.12 -13.40
C GLY A 233 -25.13 1.88 -12.39
N GLY A 234 -24.11 1.23 -11.80
CA GLY A 234 -23.31 1.78 -10.71
C GLY A 234 -21.81 1.54 -10.86
N THR A 235 -21.11 1.40 -9.74
CA THR A 235 -19.69 1.00 -9.70
C THR A 235 -19.57 -0.48 -9.40
N LEU A 236 -18.74 -1.17 -10.17
CA LEU A 236 -18.34 -2.55 -9.94
C LEU A 236 -16.87 -2.60 -9.53
N ALA A 237 -16.61 -3.38 -8.49
CA ALA A 237 -15.27 -3.67 -8.02
C ALA A 237 -15.21 -5.10 -7.46
N SER A 238 -14.02 -5.65 -7.36
CA SER A 238 -13.81 -6.94 -6.70
C SER A 238 -12.59 -6.89 -5.83
N GLU A 239 -12.65 -7.68 -4.76
CA GLU A 239 -11.53 -7.93 -3.86
C GLU A 239 -10.27 -8.35 -4.62
N ILE A 240 -9.12 -8.14 -3.98
CA ILE A 240 -7.83 -8.57 -4.49
C ILE A 240 -7.33 -9.74 -3.64
N TYR A 241 -7.31 -10.93 -4.22
CA TYR A 241 -6.74 -12.13 -3.62
C TYR A 241 -5.24 -12.19 -3.85
N LEU A 242 -4.53 -12.79 -2.90
CA LEU A 242 -3.09 -13.01 -2.92
C LEU A 242 -2.84 -14.47 -3.28
N ALA A 243 -2.06 -14.71 -4.33
CA ALA A 243 -1.70 -16.06 -4.76
C ALA A 243 -0.18 -16.27 -4.67
N GLU A 244 0.25 -17.28 -3.93
CA GLU A 244 1.66 -17.59 -3.73
C GLU A 244 2.12 -18.67 -4.73
N GLU A 245 3.33 -18.51 -5.26
CA GLU A 245 3.97 -19.54 -6.07
C GLU A 245 4.37 -20.73 -5.19
N THR A 246 3.69 -21.85 -5.35
CA THR A 246 3.92 -23.07 -4.56
C THR A 246 5.00 -23.97 -5.16
N VAL A 247 5.04 -23.99 -6.49
CA VAL A 247 6.06 -24.61 -7.34
C VAL A 247 6.19 -23.68 -8.53
N ARG A 248 7.34 -23.69 -9.21
CA ARG A 248 7.59 -22.85 -10.39
C ARG A 248 6.38 -22.79 -11.33
N GLU A 249 5.90 -21.58 -11.57
CA GLU A 249 4.77 -21.19 -12.43
C GLU A 249 3.40 -21.75 -12.00
N ARG A 250 3.27 -22.25 -10.76
CA ARG A 250 2.03 -22.78 -10.18
C ARG A 250 1.68 -22.05 -8.88
N TYR A 251 0.55 -21.34 -8.93
CA TYR A 251 0.09 -20.47 -7.86
C TYR A 251 -1.09 -21.07 -7.11
N SER A 252 -1.07 -20.96 -5.79
CA SER A 252 -2.21 -21.31 -4.93
C SER A 252 -2.70 -20.07 -4.19
N LEU A 253 -3.99 -20.02 -3.88
CA LEU A 253 -4.56 -18.98 -3.04
C LEU A 253 -3.81 -18.96 -1.69
N ARG A 254 -3.38 -17.78 -1.26
CA ARG A 254 -2.59 -17.54 -0.05
C ARG A 254 -3.34 -16.70 0.98
N GLY A 255 -3.97 -15.63 0.52
CA GLY A 255 -4.63 -14.66 1.39
C GLY A 255 -5.48 -13.65 0.64
N LEU A 256 -5.89 -12.61 1.35
CA LEU A 256 -6.71 -11.51 0.86
C LEU A 256 -5.98 -10.19 1.10
N MET A 257 -5.96 -9.29 0.12
CA MET A 257 -5.49 -7.92 0.30
C MET A 257 -6.60 -7.13 1.03
N PRO A 258 -6.38 -6.71 2.28
CA PRO A 258 -7.44 -6.18 3.11
C PRO A 258 -7.83 -4.76 2.68
N GLY A 259 -9.14 -4.50 2.57
CA GLY A 259 -9.68 -3.18 2.24
C GLY A 259 -9.43 -2.67 0.82
N TRP A 260 -8.69 -3.40 -0.02
CA TRP A 260 -8.40 -3.00 -1.39
C TRP A 260 -9.26 -3.76 -2.39
N PHE A 261 -9.87 -3.00 -3.30
CA PHE A 261 -10.68 -3.53 -4.38
C PHE A 261 -10.13 -3.04 -5.71
N LYS A 262 -10.14 -3.91 -6.71
CA LYS A 262 -9.88 -3.53 -8.09
C LYS A 262 -11.20 -3.11 -8.74
N ALA A 263 -11.28 -1.86 -9.20
CA ALA A 263 -12.44 -1.39 -9.96
C ALA A 263 -12.48 -2.05 -11.34
N HIS A 264 -13.68 -2.41 -11.79
CA HIS A 264 -13.94 -2.93 -13.13
C HIS A 264 -14.11 -1.76 -14.10
N ASN A 265 -14.82 -0.72 -13.66
CA ASN A 265 -15.12 0.44 -14.48
C ASN A 265 -13.93 1.38 -14.64
N ASN A 266 -13.93 2.11 -15.76
CA ASN A 266 -13.06 3.25 -16.02
C ASN A 266 -13.53 4.44 -15.17
N LEU A 267 -12.79 4.72 -14.11
CA LEU A 267 -13.09 5.81 -13.17
C LEU A 267 -12.25 7.06 -13.46
N ARG A 268 -11.87 7.32 -14.70
CA ARG A 268 -11.04 8.48 -15.09
C ARG A 268 -11.64 9.82 -14.70
N ILE A 269 -12.98 9.91 -14.75
CA ILE A 269 -13.71 11.13 -14.41
C ILE A 269 -13.85 11.36 -12.90
N VAL A 270 -13.53 10.34 -12.08
CA VAL A 270 -13.56 10.43 -10.62
C VAL A 270 -12.17 10.82 -10.13
N HIS A 271 -12.06 11.89 -9.36
CA HIS A 271 -10.78 12.33 -8.82
C HIS A 271 -10.27 11.41 -7.72
N ASP A 272 -8.95 11.25 -7.61
CA ASP A 272 -8.36 10.45 -6.54
C ASP A 272 -8.69 11.04 -5.16
N GLY A 273 -8.99 10.16 -4.20
CA GLY A 273 -9.47 10.52 -2.87
C GLY A 273 -10.96 10.90 -2.82
N SER A 274 -11.71 10.78 -3.92
CA SER A 274 -13.16 11.00 -3.91
C SER A 274 -13.91 9.76 -3.43
N PRO A 275 -14.99 9.93 -2.65
CA PRO A 275 -15.84 8.82 -2.24
C PRO A 275 -16.57 8.23 -3.46
N ILE A 276 -16.79 6.92 -3.43
CA ILE A 276 -17.58 6.18 -4.40
C ILE A 276 -18.40 5.10 -3.69
N VAL A 277 -19.61 4.85 -4.20
CA VAL A 277 -20.51 3.83 -3.65
C VAL A 277 -20.33 2.57 -4.49
N ILE A 278 -20.01 1.44 -3.85
CA ILE A 278 -19.85 0.15 -4.53
C ILE A 278 -20.97 -0.84 -4.23
N ASP A 279 -21.65 -0.65 -3.09
CA ASP A 279 -22.71 -1.50 -2.61
C ASP A 279 -23.76 -0.68 -1.84
N GLY A 280 -24.75 -1.37 -1.27
CA GLY A 280 -25.81 -0.73 -0.50
C GLY A 280 -25.47 -0.53 0.99
N THR A 281 -24.20 -0.61 1.37
CA THR A 281 -23.77 -0.43 2.77
C THR A 281 -23.44 1.03 3.07
N ASP A 282 -23.22 1.34 4.36
CA ASP A 282 -22.76 2.66 4.80
C ASP A 282 -21.22 2.79 4.74
N ASP A 283 -20.52 1.81 4.14
CA ASP A 283 -19.08 1.87 4.00
C ASP A 283 -18.64 2.97 3.02
N VAL A 284 -17.54 3.62 3.37
CA VAL A 284 -16.96 4.67 2.53
C VAL A 284 -15.78 4.08 1.77
N TYR A 285 -15.81 4.19 0.45
CA TYR A 285 -14.71 3.78 -0.42
C TYR A 285 -14.12 4.98 -1.12
N LEU A 286 -12.80 5.13 -1.09
CA LEU A 286 -12.10 6.18 -1.82
C LEU A 286 -11.48 5.61 -3.10
N LYS A 287 -11.67 6.31 -4.22
CA LYS A 287 -11.09 5.96 -5.51
C LYS A 287 -9.65 6.45 -5.62
N PHE A 288 -8.76 5.63 -6.18
CA PHE A 288 -7.39 5.98 -6.55
C PHE A 288 -7.00 5.37 -7.90
N ASN A 289 -6.14 6.06 -8.64
CA ASN A 289 -5.49 5.52 -9.84
C ASN A 289 -4.04 5.15 -9.51
N ALA A 290 -3.64 3.90 -9.68
CA ALA A 290 -2.25 3.45 -9.57
C ALA A 290 -1.89 2.51 -10.74
N GLY A 291 -2.19 2.97 -11.96
CA GLY A 291 -1.83 2.30 -13.20
C GLY A 291 -2.03 3.20 -14.41
N ASP A 292 -2.38 2.61 -15.55
CA ASP A 292 -2.76 3.37 -16.73
C ASP A 292 -4.14 4.03 -16.58
N GLN A 293 -4.46 4.99 -17.46
CA GLN A 293 -5.69 5.80 -17.41
C GLN A 293 -6.97 5.06 -17.83
N GLU A 294 -6.89 3.79 -18.17
CA GLU A 294 -8.06 3.02 -18.59
C GLU A 294 -8.41 1.98 -17.54
N ARG A 295 -7.39 1.42 -16.88
CA ARG A 295 -7.53 0.21 -16.06
C ARG A 295 -6.90 0.35 -14.68
N GLY A 296 -6.14 1.40 -14.39
CA GLY A 296 -5.38 1.58 -13.15
C GLY A 296 -6.18 1.89 -11.88
N TYR A 297 -7.50 1.67 -11.86
CA TYR A 297 -8.37 2.14 -10.78
C TYR A 297 -8.55 1.12 -9.65
N TYR A 298 -8.35 1.61 -8.43
CA TYR A 298 -8.49 0.89 -7.16
C TYR A 298 -9.42 1.65 -6.23
N LEU A 299 -10.15 0.92 -5.41
CA LEU A 299 -11.00 1.46 -4.37
C LEU A 299 -10.51 0.96 -3.02
N LEU A 300 -10.37 1.87 -2.07
CA LEU A 300 -9.94 1.53 -0.72
C LEU A 300 -11.09 1.79 0.25
N ASN A 301 -11.51 0.76 0.99
CA ASN A 301 -12.46 0.91 2.10
C ASN A 301 -11.78 1.72 3.22
N VAL A 302 -12.41 2.82 3.64
CA VAL A 302 -11.94 3.69 4.74
C VAL A 302 -12.81 3.61 5.99
N SER A 303 -13.73 2.64 6.04
CA SER A 303 -14.53 2.28 7.22
C SER A 303 -13.87 1.15 8.01
N HIS A 304 -13.60 0.03 7.36
CA HIS A 304 -12.99 -1.16 7.99
C HIS A 304 -12.31 -2.08 6.99
N TRP A 305 -11.36 -2.88 7.48
CA TRP A 305 -10.60 -3.87 6.72
C TRP A 305 -10.75 -5.27 7.30
N GLU A 306 -10.60 -6.28 6.46
CA GLU A 306 -10.45 -7.67 6.87
C GLU A 306 -9.12 -7.87 7.61
N SER A 307 -9.15 -8.46 8.80
CA SER A 307 -7.97 -8.82 9.60
C SER A 307 -8.00 -10.26 10.09
#